data_AF-A0A379N1A7-F1
#
_entry.id   AF-A0A379N1A7-F1
#
_cell.length_a   1.000
_cell.length_b   1.000
_cell.length_c   1.000
_cell.angle_alpha   90.00
_cell.angle_beta   90.00
_cell.angle_gamma   90.00
#
_symmetry.space_group_name_H-M   'P 1'
#
loop_
_entity.id
_entity.type
_entity.pdbx_description
1 polymer ?
#
loop_
_entity_poly.entity_id
_entity_poly.type
_entity_poly.pdbx_seq_one_letter_code
_entity_poly.pdbx_strand_id
1 'polypeptide(L)' 'MSGSLNGATRLYPIVGDPVAQVKSPSGVSHALAERGMNALCVPAHVAPRALGCRTATGVDMFRVAQGLIVGFLLDG' A
#
# COMPACT_ATOMS: atom_id res chain seq x y z
N MET A 1 -0.01 -3.02 -23.18
CA MET A 1 1.05 -3.86 -22.59
C MET A 1 0.89 -3.82 -21.09
N SER A 2 0.70 -4.97 -20.43
CA SER A 2 0.83 -5.05 -18.97
C SER A 2 2.21 -4.49 -18.60
N GLY A 3 2.25 -3.41 -17.82
CA GLY A 3 3.52 -2.82 -17.38
C GLY A 3 4.26 -3.87 -16.56
N SER A 4 5.41 -4.34 -17.05
CA SER A 4 6.20 -5.37 -16.39
C SER A 4 6.63 -4.88 -15.01
N LEU A 5 6.11 -5.52 -13.95
CA LEU A 5 6.51 -5.28 -12.57
C LEU A 5 8.04 -5.42 -12.45
N ASN A 6 8.69 -4.46 -11.82
CA ASN A 6 10.14 -4.44 -11.68
C ASN A 6 10.54 -3.72 -10.38
N GLY A 7 11.83 -3.64 -10.10
CA GLY A 7 12.34 -3.01 -8.87
C GLY A 7 12.00 -1.52 -8.72
N ALA A 8 11.56 -0.83 -9.78
CA ALA A 8 11.12 0.56 -9.73
C ALA A 8 9.59 0.70 -9.56
N THR A 9 8.82 -0.40 -9.41
CA THR A 9 7.37 -0.33 -9.24
C THR A 9 7.01 0.32 -7.91
N ARG A 10 6.21 1.39 -7.97
CA ARG A 10 5.73 2.11 -6.78
C ARG A 10 4.48 1.44 -6.21
N LEU A 11 4.54 1.03 -4.96
CA LEU A 11 3.39 0.43 -4.27
C LEU A 11 2.57 1.50 -3.54
N TYR A 12 1.26 1.46 -3.75
CA TYR A 12 0.27 2.30 -3.08
C TYR A 12 -0.66 1.41 -2.24
N PRO A 13 -0.35 1.18 -0.95
CA PRO A 13 -1.14 0.30 -0.13
C PRO A 13 -2.48 0.94 0.28
N ILE A 14 -3.53 0.13 0.29
CA ILE A 14 -4.79 0.43 0.98
C ILE A 14 -4.81 -0.42 2.23
N VAL A 15 -4.79 0.24 3.39
CA VAL A 15 -4.68 -0.46 4.67
C VAL A 15 -6.07 -0.62 5.30
N GLY A 16 -6.37 -1.82 5.79
CA GLY A 16 -7.61 -2.08 6.51
C GLY A 16 -7.64 -3.43 7.24
N ASP A 17 -8.64 -3.59 8.09
CA ASP A 17 -8.95 -4.82 8.81
C ASP A 17 -10.47 -4.94 9.02
N PRO A 18 -11.18 -5.80 8.26
CA PRO A 18 -10.71 -6.53 7.07
C PRO A 18 -10.52 -5.61 5.86
N VAL A 19 -9.60 -5.98 4.94
CA VAL A 19 -9.32 -5.21 3.71
C VAL A 19 -9.81 -5.90 2.43
N ALA A 20 -10.16 -7.19 2.47
CA ALA A 20 -10.43 -7.99 1.27
C ALA A 20 -11.61 -7.49 0.42
N GLN A 21 -12.56 -6.78 1.02
CA GLN A 21 -13.77 -6.27 0.37
C GLN A 21 -13.57 -4.98 -0.44
N VAL A 22 -12.39 -4.36 -0.38
CA VAL A 22 -12.14 -3.08 -1.04
C VAL A 22 -11.99 -3.27 -2.56
N LYS A 23 -12.81 -2.55 -3.34
CA LYS A 23 -12.84 -2.65 -4.82
C LYS A 23 -11.78 -1.80 -5.50
N SER A 24 -11.23 -0.82 -4.80
CA SER A 24 -10.28 0.17 -5.31
C SER A 24 -8.94 -0.40 -5.80
N PRO A 25 -8.34 -1.49 -5.27
CA PRO A 25 -7.01 -1.95 -5.73
C PRO A 25 -6.96 -2.23 -7.23
N SER A 26 -7.97 -2.92 -7.76
CA SER A 26 -8.05 -3.23 -9.19
C SER A 26 -8.26 -1.97 -10.04
N GLY A 27 -9.27 -1.15 -9.70
CA GLY A 27 -9.59 0.05 -10.45
C GLY A 27 -8.47 1.11 -10.44
N VAL A 28 -7.82 1.32 -9.30
CA VAL A 28 -6.70 2.25 -9.17
C VAL A 28 -5.48 1.73 -9.91
N SER A 29 -5.16 0.43 -9.81
CA SER A 29 -4.05 -0.16 -10.56
C SER A 29 -4.26 -0.05 -12.08
N HIS A 30 -5.49 -0.25 -12.54
CA HIS A 30 -5.84 -0.06 -13.95
C HIS A 30 -5.62 1.39 -14.40
N ALA A 31 -6.14 2.36 -13.64
CA ALA A 31 -5.98 3.79 -13.95
C ALA A 31 -4.51 4.23 -13.92
N LEU A 32 -3.68 3.67 -13.04
CA LEU A 32 -2.24 3.91 -13.01
C LEU A 32 -1.56 3.36 -14.26
N ALA A 33 -1.94 2.15 -14.69
CA ALA A 33 -1.42 1.54 -15.91
C ALA A 33 -1.82 2.31 -17.17
N GLU A 34 -3.07 2.76 -17.28
CA GLU A 34 -3.54 3.60 -18.40
C GLU A 34 -2.76 4.92 -18.52
N ARG A 35 -2.23 5.43 -17.40
CA ARG A 35 -1.39 6.63 -17.34
C ARG A 35 0.10 6.35 -17.57
N GLY A 36 0.48 5.11 -17.89
CA GLY A 36 1.87 4.70 -18.07
C GLY A 36 2.70 4.74 -16.78
N MET A 37 2.06 4.72 -15.61
CA MET A 37 2.76 4.73 -14.33
C MET A 37 3.23 3.32 -13.95
N ASN A 38 4.50 3.17 -13.59
CA ASN A 38 5.03 1.94 -12.99
C ASN A 38 4.59 1.84 -11.52
N ALA A 39 3.29 1.60 -11.29
CA ALA A 39 2.68 1.66 -9.98
C ALA A 39 1.56 0.64 -9.81
N LEU A 40 1.40 0.14 -8.58
CA LEU A 40 0.36 -0.83 -8.23
C LEU A 40 -0.32 -0.43 -6.92
N CYS A 41 -1.65 -0.50 -6.90
CA CYS A 41 -2.44 -0.35 -5.70
C CYS A 41 -2.70 -1.72 -5.07
N VAL A 42 -2.29 -1.92 -3.82
CA VAL A 42 -2.30 -3.25 -3.17
C VAL A 42 -3.08 -3.22 -1.85
N PRO A 43 -3.90 -4.24 -1.55
CA PRO A 43 -4.52 -4.36 -0.23
C PRO A 43 -3.47 -4.80 0.81
N ALA A 44 -3.39 -4.07 1.92
CA ALA A 44 -2.55 -4.40 3.06
C ALA A 44 -3.45 -4.67 4.27
N HIS A 45 -3.57 -5.94 4.65
CA HIS A 45 -4.31 -6.32 5.85
C HIS A 45 -3.44 -6.04 7.06
N VAL A 46 -3.85 -5.11 7.92
CA VAL A 46 -3.09 -4.79 9.12
C VAL A 46 -4.04 -4.76 10.30
N ALA A 47 -3.92 -5.75 11.18
CA ALA A 47 -4.78 -5.92 12.35
C ALA A 47 -4.39 -4.91 13.46
N PRO A 48 -5.17 -3.83 13.69
CA PRO A 48 -4.78 -2.77 14.63
C PRO A 48 -4.73 -3.26 16.08
N ARG A 49 -5.53 -4.29 16.39
CA ARG A 49 -5.60 -4.92 17.72
C ARG A 49 -4.31 -5.66 18.08
N ALA A 50 -3.63 -6.26 17.11
CA ALA A 50 -2.35 -6.92 17.34
C ALA A 50 -1.21 -5.92 17.62
N LEU A 51 -1.41 -4.65 17.26
CA LEU A 51 -0.47 -3.55 17.45
C LEU A 51 -0.83 -2.65 18.66
N GLY A 52 -1.76 -3.10 19.52
CA GLY A 52 -2.09 -2.42 20.78
C GLY A 52 -2.94 -1.15 20.66
N CYS A 53 -3.43 -0.80 19.46
CA CYS A 53 -4.20 0.42 19.26
C CYS A 53 -5.70 0.19 19.53
N ARG A 54 -6.25 0.91 20.52
CA ARG A 54 -7.66 0.78 20.94
C ARG A 54 -8.64 1.71 20.21
N THR A 55 -8.18 2.79 19.56
CA THR A 55 -9.08 3.89 19.17
C THR A 55 -8.78 4.68 17.87
N ALA A 56 -7.76 4.39 17.05
CA ALA A 56 -7.50 5.19 15.82
C ALA A 56 -6.81 4.37 14.70
N THR A 57 -7.38 4.16 13.50
CA THR A 57 -7.65 5.04 12.33
C THR A 57 -6.40 5.41 11.51
N GLY A 58 -6.07 4.60 10.49
CA GLY A 58 -5.36 4.94 9.23
C GLY A 58 -3.99 5.64 9.26
N VAL A 59 -3.84 6.74 10.00
CA VAL A 59 -2.67 7.64 10.03
C VAL A 59 -1.45 6.98 10.65
N ASP A 60 -1.61 6.21 11.74
CA ASP A 60 -0.48 5.48 12.34
C ASP A 60 -0.01 4.32 11.44
N MET A 61 -0.90 3.79 10.61
CA MET A 61 -0.56 2.75 9.63
C MET A 61 0.25 3.33 8.46
N PHE A 62 -0.05 4.56 8.06
CA PHE A 62 0.74 5.32 7.10
C PHE A 62 2.15 5.61 7.65
N ARG A 63 2.29 5.91 8.95
CA ARG A 63 3.61 6.14 9.58
C ARG A 63 4.48 4.89 9.61
N VAL A 64 3.91 3.71 9.85
CA VAL A 64 4.65 2.43 9.78
C VAL A 64 5.09 2.15 8.35
N ALA A 65 4.18 2.31 7.37
CA ALA A 65 4.53 2.15 5.95
C ALA A 65 5.63 3.15 5.51
N GLN A 66 5.54 4.41 5.96
CA GLN A 66 6.58 5.41 5.74
C GLN A 66 7.91 5.00 6.38
N GLY A 67 7.90 4.49 7.61
CA GLY A 67 9.10 4.05 8.31
C GLY A 67 9.85 2.93 7.60
N LEU A 68 9.11 1.95 7.05
CA LEU A 68 9.71 0.86 6.25
C LEU A 68 10.32 1.37 4.94
N ILE A 69 9.69 2.35 4.29
CA ILE A 69 10.21 2.98 3.07
C ILE A 69 11.47 3.80 3.38
N VAL A 70 11.48 4.57 4.47
CA VAL A 70 12.64 5.37 4.87
C VAL A 70 13.81 4.47 5.29
N GLY A 71 13.55 3.40 6.05
CA GLY A 71 14.58 2.42 6.42
C GLY A 71 15.22 1.78 5.19
N PHE A 72 14.41 1.37 4.21
CA PHE A 72 14.94 0.86 2.93
C PHE A 72 15.81 1.89 2.17
N LEU A 73 15.46 3.17 2.20
CA LEU A 73 16.20 4.22 1.49
C LEU A 73 17.49 4.65 2.17
N LEU A 74 17.58 4.49 3.50
CA LEU A 74 18.73 4.95 4.29
C LEU A 74 19.71 3.82 4.64
N ASP A 75 19.21 2.59 4.78
CA ASP A 75 19.98 1.42 5.21
C ASP A 75 20.08 0.31 4.15
N GLY A 76 19.54 0.54 2.94
CA GLY A 76 19.55 -0.38 1.80
C GLY A 76 20.62 -0.08 0.75
#